data_AF-A0A9E3EVA4-F1
#
_entry.id   AF-A0A9E3EVA4-F1
#
_cell.length_a   1.000
_cell.length_b   1.000
_cell.length_c   1.000
_cell.angle_alpha   90.00
_cell.angle_beta   90.00
_cell.angle_gamma   90.00
#
_symmetry.space_group_name_H-M   'P 1'
#
loop_
_entity.id
_entity.type
_entity.pdbx_description
1 polymer ?
#
loop_
_entity_poly.entity_id
_entity_poly.type
_entity_poly.pdbx_seq_one_letter_code
_entity_poly.pdbx_strand_id
1 'polypeptide(L)' 'MSRARYLEMSKGLAGSGVEKWTVDTNTMTFTCYDKQGNELLMEKIDSN' A
#
# COMPACT_ATOMS: atom_id res chain seq x y z
N MET A 1 8.18 11.79 2.46
CA MET A 1 8.85 10.54 2.93
C MET A 1 10.31 10.56 2.53
N SER A 2 11.23 10.11 3.39
CA SER A 2 12.63 9.89 2.98
C SER A 2 12.76 8.60 2.16
N ARG A 3 13.76 8.51 1.27
CA ARG A 3 14.04 7.31 0.47
C ARG A 3 14.19 6.06 1.33
N ALA A 4 14.84 6.17 2.49
CA ALA A 4 15.02 5.06 3.41
C ALA A 4 13.68 4.53 3.95
N ARG A 5 12.78 5.42 4.38
CA ARG A 5 11.44 5.01 4.86
C ARG A 5 10.60 4.37 3.75
N TYR A 6 10.70 4.88 2.53
CA TYR A 6 10.04 4.27 1.37
C TYR A 6 10.52 2.83 1.13
N LEU A 7 11.84 2.59 1.14
CA LEU A 7 12.40 1.27 0.91
C LEU A 7 12.03 0.27 2.02
N GLU A 8 12.10 0.68 3.29
CA GLU A 8 11.74 -0.20 4.41
C GLU A 8 10.25 -0.56 4.39
N MET A 9 9.37 0.40 4.07
CA MET A 9 7.95 0.14 3.87
C MET A 9 7.73 -0.85 2.71
N SER A 10 8.37 -0.61 1.55
CA SER A 10 8.23 -1.49 0.39
C SER A 10 8.70 -2.92 0.66
N LYS A 11 9.78 -3.10 1.43
CA LYS A 11 10.24 -4.44 1.84
C LYS A 11 9.27 -5.11 2.79
N GLY A 12 8.73 -4.36 3.77
CA GLY A 12 7.73 -4.87 4.70
C GLY A 12 6.48 -5.38 3.98
N LEU A 13 5.96 -4.60 3.03
CA LEU A 13 4.81 -4.97 2.20
C LEU A 13 5.09 -6.21 1.34
N ALA A 14 6.27 -6.25 0.69
CA ALA A 14 6.65 -7.43 -0.09
C ALA A 14 6.77 -8.70 0.78
N GLY A 15 7.31 -8.58 1.99
CA GLY A 15 7.40 -9.67 2.96
C GLY A 15 6.04 -10.14 3.48
N SER A 16 5.02 -9.28 3.48
CA SER A 16 3.65 -9.64 3.86
C SER A 16 2.80 -10.16 2.69
N GLY A 17 3.39 -10.38 1.51
CA GLY A 17 2.71 -10.93 0.34
C GLY A 17 2.06 -9.89 -0.59
N VAL A 18 2.29 -8.60 -0.36
CA VAL A 18 1.80 -7.53 -1.23
C VAL A 18 2.72 -7.44 -2.46
N GLU A 19 2.14 -7.53 -3.65
CA GLU A 19 2.86 -7.32 -4.92
C GLU A 19 2.83 -5.86 -5.35
N LYS A 20 1.68 -5.22 -5.21
CA LYS A 20 1.46 -3.82 -5.59
C LYS A 20 0.54 -3.13 -4.59
N TRP A 21 0.64 -1.80 -4.55
CA TRP A 21 -0.28 -0.95 -3.82
C TRP A 21 -0.61 0.30 -4.64
N THR A 22 -1.78 0.87 -4.41
CA THR A 22 -2.27 2.08 -5.06
C THR A 22 -2.75 3.08 -4.01
N VAL A 23 -2.63 4.36 -4.34
CA VAL A 23 -3.28 5.46 -3.62
C VAL A 23 -4.22 6.13 -4.61
N ASP A 24 -5.52 6.05 -4.36
CA ASP A 24 -6.52 6.81 -5.12
C ASP A 24 -6.79 8.12 -4.37
N THR A 25 -6.47 9.24 -5.01
CA THR A 25 -6.63 10.58 -4.43
C THR A 25 -8.03 11.15 -4.62
N ASN A 26 -8.87 10.55 -5.47
CA ASN A 26 -10.27 10.95 -5.62
C ASN A 26 -11.10 10.40 -4.46
N THR A 27 -10.86 9.14 -4.10
CA THR A 27 -11.56 8.45 -3.01
C THR A 27 -10.81 8.51 -1.68
N MET A 28 -9.56 8.99 -1.70
CA MET A 28 -8.65 9.01 -0.55
C MET A 28 -8.49 7.60 0.03
N THR A 29 -8.14 6.62 -0.80
CA THR A 29 -7.98 5.22 -0.39
C THR A 29 -6.60 4.67 -0.72
N PHE A 30 -6.02 3.94 0.22
CA PHE A 30 -4.83 3.13 0.04
C PHE A 30 -5.23 1.66 -0.09
N THR A 31 -4.80 0.99 -1.17
CA THR A 31 -5.15 -0.41 -1.42
C THR A 31 -3.90 -1.24 -1.70
N CYS A 32 -3.79 -2.39 -1.06
CA CYS A 32 -2.74 -3.39 -1.30
C CYS A 32 -3.31 -4.60 -2.04
N TYR A 33 -2.52 -5.18 -2.94
CA TYR A 33 -2.93 -6.34 -3.75
C TYR A 33 -1.91 -7.47 -3.68
N ASP A 34 -2.41 -8.70 -3.77
CA ASP A 34 -1.59 -9.90 -3.94
C ASP A 34 -1.14 -10.08 -5.41
N LYS A 35 -0.37 -11.15 -5.64
CA LYS A 35 0.14 -11.52 -6.97
C LYS A 35 -0.92 -11.91 -8.01
N GLN A 36 -2.12 -12.22 -7.55
CA GLN A 36 -3.26 -12.57 -8.40
C GLN A 36 -4.13 -11.33 -8.67
N GLY A 37 -3.79 -10.18 -8.08
CA GLY A 37 -4.56 -8.95 -8.16
C GLY A 37 -5.73 -8.87 -7.19
N ASN A 38 -5.83 -9.79 -6.22
CA ASN A 38 -6.84 -9.71 -5.17
C ASN A 38 -6.49 -8.61 -4.16
N GLU A 39 -7.50 -7.90 -3.67
CA GLU A 39 -7.34 -6.91 -2.61
C GLU A 39 -7.03 -7.60 -1.28
N LEU A 40 -5.90 -7.25 -0.68
CA LEU A 40 -5.48 -7.72 0.63
C LEU A 40 -5.91 -6.77 1.75
N LEU A 41 -5.89 -5.47 1.44
CA LEU A 41 -6.20 -4.40 2.38
C LEU A 41 -6.71 -3.20 1.60
N MET A 42 -7.77 -2.56 2.09
CA MET A 42 -8.23 -1.25 1.65
C MET A 42 -8.46 -0.38 2.88
N GLU A 43 -7.76 0.74 2.95
CA GLU A 43 -7.89 1.70 4.04
C GLU A 43 -8.19 3.09 3.49
N LYS A 44 -9.07 3.81 4.19
CA LYS A 44 -9.27 5.24 3.93
C LYS A 44 -8.11 6.04 4.52
N ILE A 45 -7.66 7.01 3.74
CA ILE A 45 -6.63 7.96 4.15
C ILE A 45 -7.35 9.15 4.76
N ASP A 46 -7.49 9.11 6.08
CA ASP A 46 -8.11 10.18 6.84
C ASP A 46 -7.02 11.11 7.40
N SER A 47 -7.30 12.41 7.46
CA SER A 47 -6.44 13.40 8.13
C SER A 47 -6.90 13.55 9.58
N ASN A 48 -6.62 12.56 10.43
CA ASN A 48 -6.86 12.67 11.88
C ASN A 48 -5.59 13.07 12.62
#